data_AF-A0AAE1DM06-F1
#
_entry.id   AF-A0AAE1DM06-F1
#
_cell.length_a   1.000
_cell.length_b   1.000
_cell.length_c   1.000
_cell.angle_alpha   90.00
_cell.angle_beta   90.00
_cell.angle_gamma   90.00
#
_symmetry.space_group_name_H-M   'P 1'
#
loop_
_entity.id
_entity.type
_entity.pdbx_description
1 polymer ?
#
loop_
_entity_poly.entity_id
_entity_poly.type
_entity_poly.pdbx_seq_one_letter_code
_entity_poly.pdbx_strand_id
1 'polypeptide(L)'
;MSTEYASKNLAACDETSEDCEKKTAKVSSKRMSCDAFINVFVKRKVKCNTRSKDIHIQDWLTRVSLLWGHSHPLEDPAVLKFRDVRPTTQQRLVEFFCQGYHVNTAHALLMYELKLSDLEHPLAAMDRAIIPDLEYVRRSHDNFLKKKLRLNENSSAPSFLDEALARIKSCAVDEGVKTEAMIVEGELVIALTTPIMERVHLLAPQSAQFVFVDLTDMMEVHQCVIQLLVTHSPTGALPLGCLISTSDSAKCTEQDLRLLLKIHPEGAFFGCGEDGSAIFLTMDRS
;
A
#
# COMPACT_ATOMS: atom_id res chain seq x y z
N MET A 1 44.76 -41.30 -12.82
CA MET A 1 44.38 -40.11 -13.60
C MET A 1 43.11 -40.44 -14.34
N SER A 2 41.98 -40.01 -13.80
CA SER A 2 40.68 -40.07 -14.48
C SER A 2 39.90 -38.86 -13.98
N THR A 3 40.04 -37.74 -14.70
CA THR A 3 39.18 -36.56 -14.54
C THR A 3 37.87 -36.87 -15.25
N GLU A 4 36.82 -37.17 -14.48
CA GLU A 4 35.46 -37.16 -15.01
C GLU A 4 35.03 -35.71 -15.19
N TYR A 5 35.01 -35.26 -16.44
CA TYR A 5 34.35 -34.03 -16.84
C TYR A 5 32.88 -34.34 -17.06
N ALA A 6 32.03 -33.91 -16.12
CA ALA A 6 30.60 -33.93 -16.32
C ALA A 6 30.14 -32.55 -16.81
N SER A 7 30.20 -32.34 -18.12
CA SER A 7 29.51 -31.22 -18.76
C SER A 7 28.03 -31.59 -18.91
N LYS A 8 27.19 -31.11 -18.01
CA LYS A 8 25.73 -31.19 -18.20
C LYS A 8 25.27 -29.94 -18.95
N ASN A 9 24.72 -30.14 -20.14
CA ASN A 9 23.92 -29.13 -20.83
C ASN A 9 22.59 -29.02 -20.08
N LEU A 10 22.43 -27.98 -19.26
CA LEU A 10 21.11 -27.53 -18.84
C LEU A 10 20.65 -26.51 -19.87
N ALA A 11 19.64 -26.90 -20.65
CA ALA A 11 19.00 -26.01 -21.60
C ALA A 11 18.15 -24.97 -20.85
N ALA A 12 18.11 -23.78 -21.44
CA ALA A 12 17.27 -22.61 -21.13
C ALA A 12 17.62 -21.82 -19.86
N CYS A 13 17.81 -20.51 -20.05
CA CYS A 13 17.40 -19.52 -19.05
C CYS A 13 15.88 -19.57 -18.94
N ASP A 14 15.39 -20.54 -18.19
CA ASP A 14 14.01 -20.58 -17.74
C ASP A 14 13.86 -19.62 -16.57
N GLU A 15 13.25 -18.46 -16.82
CA GLU A 15 12.39 -17.84 -15.81
C GLU A 15 11.13 -18.71 -15.69
N THR A 16 11.26 -19.88 -15.05
CA THR A 16 10.09 -20.64 -14.60
C THR A 16 9.56 -19.96 -13.35
N SER A 17 8.67 -18.99 -13.55
CA SER A 17 7.56 -18.80 -12.61
C SER A 17 6.64 -20.01 -12.77
N GLU A 18 6.76 -20.99 -11.87
CA GLU A 18 5.71 -21.98 -11.74
C GLU A 18 4.47 -21.32 -11.11
N ASP A 19 3.34 -21.53 -11.79
CA ASP A 19 1.95 -21.36 -11.37
C ASP A 19 1.33 -19.94 -11.28
N CYS A 20 0.66 -19.53 -12.35
CA CYS A 20 -0.79 -19.23 -12.28
C CYS A 20 -1.41 -19.18 -13.68
N GLU A 21 -2.36 -20.08 -13.95
CA GLU A 21 -3.13 -20.14 -15.19
C GLU A 21 -4.02 -18.90 -15.40
N LYS A 22 -4.27 -18.62 -16.69
CA LYS A 22 -5.28 -17.71 -17.28
C LYS A 22 -4.86 -16.26 -17.55
N LYS A 23 -4.36 -16.03 -18.77
CA LYS A 23 -4.99 -15.19 -19.82
C LYS A 23 -4.08 -15.14 -21.05
N THR A 24 -4.66 -15.37 -22.23
CA THR A 24 -3.98 -15.34 -23.54
C THR A 24 -3.55 -13.92 -23.92
N ALA A 25 -2.44 -13.45 -23.36
CA ALA A 25 -1.68 -12.34 -23.93
C ALA A 25 -0.64 -12.92 -24.90
N LYS A 26 -0.53 -12.35 -26.11
CA LYS A 26 0.55 -12.67 -27.07
C LYS A 26 1.89 -12.43 -26.37
N VAL A 27 2.52 -13.50 -25.88
CA VAL A 27 3.89 -13.47 -25.38
C VAL A 27 4.78 -13.15 -26.58
N SER A 28 5.38 -11.96 -26.61
CA SER A 28 6.45 -11.71 -27.58
C SER A 28 7.56 -12.71 -27.26
N SER A 29 7.80 -13.67 -28.15
CA SER A 29 8.83 -14.69 -27.95
C SER A 29 10.21 -14.04 -28.05
N LYS A 30 10.69 -13.44 -26.96
CA LYS A 30 12.08 -12.98 -26.80
C LYS A 30 12.98 -14.18 -26.47
N ARG A 31 12.80 -15.31 -27.15
CA ARG A 31 13.79 -16.41 -27.10
C ARG A 31 14.94 -16.02 -28.01
N MET A 32 15.81 -15.15 -27.52
CA MET A 32 17.14 -15.04 -28.10
C MET A 32 17.87 -16.31 -27.68
N SER A 33 18.35 -17.09 -28.65
CA SER A 33 19.15 -18.30 -28.43
C SER A 33 20.48 -17.91 -27.78
N CYS A 34 20.41 -17.61 -26.48
CA CYS A 34 21.49 -17.16 -25.64
C CYS A 34 21.74 -18.28 -24.64
N ASP A 35 22.68 -19.16 -24.99
CA ASP A 35 23.03 -20.30 -24.16
C ASP A 35 23.90 -19.81 -22.98
N ALA A 36 23.35 -19.83 -21.77
CA ALA A 36 24.11 -19.59 -20.55
C ALA A 36 24.82 -20.88 -20.13
N PHE A 37 26.13 -20.80 -19.88
CA PHE A 37 26.91 -21.98 -19.50
C PHE A 37 27.31 -21.93 -18.02
N ILE A 38 27.08 -23.03 -17.30
CA ILE A 38 27.54 -23.20 -15.93
C ILE A 38 28.62 -24.28 -15.92
N ASN A 39 29.84 -23.90 -15.55
CA ASN A 39 30.93 -24.84 -15.35
C ASN A 39 31.03 -25.22 -13.87
N VAL A 40 30.74 -26.48 -13.55
CA VAL A 40 30.88 -27.01 -12.19
C VAL A 40 32.09 -27.93 -12.13
N PHE A 41 33.13 -27.51 -11.43
CA PHE A 41 34.32 -28.32 -11.17
C PHE A 41 34.24 -28.91 -9.76
N VAL A 42 34.19 -30.24 -9.65
CA VAL A 42 34.22 -30.95 -8.36
C VAL A 42 35.50 -31.77 -8.27
N LYS A 43 36.40 -31.43 -7.33
CA LYS A 43 37.57 -32.27 -7.01
C LYS A 43 37.18 -33.36 -6.01
N ARG A 44 37.38 -34.63 -6.37
CA ARG A 44 37.13 -35.79 -5.49
C ARG A 44 38.26 -35.92 -4.47
N LYS A 45 37.95 -35.91 -3.16
CA LYS A 45 38.90 -36.36 -2.13
C LYS A 45 39.05 -37.88 -2.23
N VAL A 46 40.16 -38.36 -2.78
CA VAL A 46 40.44 -39.79 -2.81
C VAL A 46 41.22 -40.16 -1.54
N LYS A 47 40.67 -41.05 -0.70
CA LYS A 47 41.40 -41.72 0.38
C LYS A 47 42.28 -42.82 -0.23
N CYS A 48 43.32 -42.46 -0.95
CA CYS A 48 44.40 -43.39 -1.25
C CYS A 48 45.71 -42.61 -1.40
N ASN A 49 46.80 -43.23 -0.93
CA ASN A 49 48.17 -42.71 -0.91
C ASN A 49 48.64 -42.29 -2.32
N THR A 50 48.21 -41.11 -2.76
CA THR A 50 48.55 -40.53 -4.04
C THR A 50 49.70 -39.56 -3.84
N ARG A 51 50.79 -39.75 -4.58
CA ARG A 51 52.04 -38.96 -4.55
C ARG A 51 51.88 -37.53 -5.09
N SER A 52 50.66 -37.02 -5.30
CA SER A 52 50.47 -35.67 -5.85
C SER A 52 50.61 -34.61 -4.76
N LYS A 53 51.67 -33.79 -4.87
CA LYS A 53 51.97 -32.64 -4.02
C LYS A 53 51.13 -31.41 -4.42
N ASP A 54 49.81 -31.54 -4.54
CA ASP A 54 48.96 -30.41 -4.91
C ASP A 54 48.67 -29.59 -3.63
N ILE A 55 49.53 -28.60 -3.36
CA ILE A 55 49.55 -27.76 -2.14
C ILE A 55 48.29 -26.87 -2.01
N HIS A 56 47.48 -26.77 -3.08
CA HIS A 56 46.29 -25.91 -3.16
C HIS A 56 44.98 -26.68 -3.30
N ILE A 57 44.70 -27.65 -2.43
CA ILE A 57 43.31 -28.04 -2.19
C ILE A 57 42.74 -27.04 -1.18
N GLN A 58 42.04 -26.01 -1.67
CA GLN A 58 41.27 -25.10 -0.82
C GLN A 58 40.14 -25.88 -0.11
N ASP A 59 39.66 -25.37 1.03
CA ASP A 59 38.61 -26.00 1.85
C ASP A 59 37.35 -26.38 1.06
N TRP A 60 37.08 -25.66 -0.03
CA TRP A 60 35.96 -25.88 -0.93
C TRP A 60 36.40 -26.70 -2.15
N LEU A 61 35.92 -27.94 -2.22
CA LEU A 61 36.22 -28.90 -3.30
C LEU A 61 35.46 -28.63 -4.61
N THR A 62 34.49 -27.72 -4.56
CA THR A 62 33.62 -27.39 -5.70
C THR A 62 33.84 -25.94 -6.10
N ARG A 63 34.16 -25.72 -7.38
CA ARG A 63 34.20 -24.39 -8.00
C ARG A 63 33.10 -24.32 -9.05
N VAL A 64 32.15 -23.42 -8.87
CA VAL A 64 31.14 -23.08 -9.88
C VAL A 64 31.59 -21.80 -10.58
N SER A 65 31.64 -21.83 -11.90
CA SER A 65 31.96 -20.67 -12.74
C SER A 65 30.84 -20.45 -13.74
N LEU A 66 30.19 -19.29 -13.67
CA LEU A 66 29.15 -18.88 -14.61
C LEU A 66 29.80 -18.19 -15.80
N LEU A 67 29.52 -18.67 -17.01
CA LEU A 67 29.97 -18.06 -18.26
C LEU A 67 28.79 -17.38 -18.93
N TRP A 68 28.82 -16.05 -18.92
CA TRP A 68 27.78 -15.20 -19.47
C TRP A 68 28.09 -14.89 -20.94
N GLY A 69 27.70 -15.80 -21.83
CA GLY A 69 27.83 -15.63 -23.29
C GLY A 69 26.53 -15.11 -23.89
N HIS A 70 26.44 -13.81 -24.17
CA HIS A 70 25.27 -13.22 -24.80
C HIS A 70 25.47 -13.04 -26.30
N SER A 71 24.53 -13.56 -27.10
CA SER A 71 24.51 -13.43 -28.56
C SER A 71 23.86 -12.13 -29.04
N HIS A 72 23.53 -11.22 -28.12
CA HIS A 72 22.83 -9.96 -28.38
C HIS A 72 23.39 -8.83 -27.50
N PRO A 73 23.16 -7.56 -27.88
CA PRO A 73 23.49 -6.42 -27.03
C PRO A 73 22.76 -6.50 -25.69
N LEU A 74 23.48 -6.31 -24.59
CA LEU A 74 22.92 -6.21 -23.24
C LEU A 74 22.35 -4.82 -22.94
N GLU A 75 22.69 -3.83 -23.77
CA GLU A 75 22.24 -2.43 -23.67
C GLU A 75 20.87 -2.22 -24.34
N ASP A 76 19.93 -3.13 -24.11
CA ASP A 76 18.53 -2.94 -24.53
C ASP A 76 17.77 -2.23 -23.39
N PRO A 77 17.14 -1.05 -23.64
CA PRO A 77 16.22 -0.40 -22.71
C PRO A 77 15.17 -1.33 -22.11
N ALA A 78 14.77 -2.39 -22.83
CA ALA A 78 13.81 -3.35 -22.34
C ALA A 78 14.33 -4.25 -21.19
N VAL A 79 15.64 -4.24 -20.91
CA VAL A 79 16.25 -4.93 -19.75
C VAL A 79 16.06 -4.10 -18.47
N LEU A 80 15.97 -2.77 -18.59
CA LEU A 80 15.87 -1.85 -17.45
C LEU A 80 14.62 -2.10 -16.59
N LYS A 81 13.54 -2.63 -17.19
CA LYS A 81 12.31 -2.99 -16.47
C LYS A 81 12.44 -4.19 -15.54
N PHE A 82 13.51 -4.98 -15.66
CA PHE A 82 13.73 -6.17 -14.83
C PHE A 82 14.72 -5.93 -13.70
N ARG A 83 15.32 -4.73 -13.63
CA ARG A 83 16.24 -4.39 -12.55
C ARG A 83 15.52 -4.37 -11.20
N ASP A 84 16.28 -4.66 -10.17
CA ASP A 84 15.80 -4.50 -8.79
C ASP A 84 15.66 -3.03 -8.43
N VAL A 85 14.64 -2.74 -7.64
CA VAL A 85 14.34 -1.40 -7.14
C VAL A 85 15.45 -0.94 -6.22
N ARG A 86 16.00 0.25 -6.45
CA ARG A 86 17.13 0.77 -5.66
C ARG A 86 16.72 1.01 -4.21
N PRO A 87 17.64 0.84 -3.25
CA PRO A 87 17.37 1.14 -1.84
C PRO A 87 16.92 2.59 -1.62
N THR A 88 17.45 3.54 -2.39
CA THR A 88 17.07 4.97 -2.32
C THR A 88 15.61 5.18 -2.66
N THR A 89 15.14 4.54 -3.75
CA THR A 89 13.74 4.60 -4.16
C THR A 89 12.82 3.91 -3.16
N GLN A 90 13.25 2.78 -2.59
CA GLN A 90 12.51 2.09 -1.53
C GLN A 90 12.33 2.98 -0.29
N GLN A 91 13.39 3.65 0.15
CA GLN A 91 13.32 4.61 1.26
C GLN A 91 12.35 5.75 0.96
N ARG A 92 12.39 6.27 -0.26
CA ARG A 92 11.53 7.38 -0.68
C ARG A 92 10.04 7.00 -0.69
N LEU A 93 9.74 5.79 -1.16
CA LEU A 93 8.39 5.21 -1.03
C LEU A 93 7.94 5.11 0.43
N VAL A 94 8.81 4.64 1.33
CA VAL A 94 8.50 4.55 2.76
C VAL A 94 8.20 5.94 3.35
N GLU A 95 8.95 6.97 2.97
CA GLU A 95 8.69 8.34 3.41
C GLU A 95 7.34 8.87 2.92
N PHE A 96 6.99 8.63 1.65
CA PHE A 96 5.68 8.97 1.12
C PHE A 96 4.55 8.25 1.85
N PHE A 97 4.73 6.97 2.18
CA PHE A 97 3.74 6.21 2.94
C PHE A 97 3.63 6.71 4.39
N CYS A 98 4.75 7.10 5.02
CA CYS A 98 4.74 7.74 6.34
C CYS A 98 3.97 9.06 6.34
N GLN A 99 4.01 9.81 5.23
CA GLN A 99 3.24 11.04 5.03
C GLN A 99 1.76 10.78 4.67
N GLY A 100 1.35 9.52 4.47
CA GLY A 100 -0.03 9.15 4.19
C GLY A 100 -0.41 9.16 2.70
N TYR A 101 0.56 9.26 1.78
CA TYR A 101 0.27 9.19 0.35
C TYR A 101 -0.09 7.77 -0.08
N HIS A 102 -1.17 7.65 -0.86
CA HIS A 102 -1.61 6.39 -1.45
C HIS A 102 -0.72 5.97 -2.63
N VAL A 103 -0.76 4.68 -3.00
CA VAL A 103 0.04 4.02 -4.06
C VAL A 103 0.19 4.86 -5.34
N ASN A 104 -0.92 5.32 -5.92
CA ASN A 104 -0.93 6.10 -7.15
C ASN A 104 -0.25 7.46 -6.98
N THR A 105 -0.53 8.13 -5.86
CA THR A 105 0.06 9.44 -5.54
C THR A 105 1.56 9.30 -5.29
N ALA A 106 1.99 8.29 -4.53
CA ALA A 106 3.40 8.02 -4.27
C ALA A 106 4.18 7.71 -5.56
N HIS A 107 3.60 6.88 -6.45
CA HIS A 107 4.18 6.59 -7.75
C HIS A 107 4.27 7.85 -8.64
N ALA A 108 3.22 8.68 -8.65
CA ALA A 108 3.25 9.96 -9.35
C ALA A 108 4.29 10.92 -8.78
N LEU A 109 4.46 10.98 -7.45
CA LEU A 109 5.47 11.80 -6.79
C LEU A 109 6.89 11.38 -7.19
N LEU A 110 7.19 10.09 -7.26
CA LEU A 110 8.48 9.61 -7.79
C LEU A 110 8.72 10.08 -9.23
N MET A 111 7.68 10.01 -10.08
CA MET A 111 7.76 10.51 -11.46
C MET A 111 8.03 12.02 -11.49
N TYR A 112 7.40 12.80 -10.59
CA TYR A 112 7.64 14.23 -10.48
C TYR A 112 9.03 14.56 -9.95
N GLU A 113 9.52 13.85 -8.93
CA GLU A 113 10.90 14.01 -8.43
C GLU A 113 11.91 13.76 -9.54
N LEU A 114 11.70 12.74 -10.39
CA LEU A 114 12.58 12.49 -11.53
C LEU A 114 12.55 13.63 -12.55
N LYS A 115 11.36 14.17 -12.88
CA LYS A 115 11.23 15.31 -13.81
C LYS A 115 11.87 16.60 -13.28
N LEU A 116 11.85 16.78 -11.97
CA LEU A 116 12.47 17.94 -11.31
C LEU A 116 13.99 17.79 -11.18
N SER A 117 14.51 16.56 -11.25
CA SER A 117 15.95 16.34 -11.32
C SER A 117 16.47 16.61 -12.73
N ASP A 118 17.65 17.22 -12.86
CA ASP A 118 18.35 17.41 -14.15
C ASP A 118 18.75 16.09 -14.86
N LEU A 119 18.29 14.95 -14.35
CA LEU A 119 18.46 13.60 -14.87
C LEU A 119 17.29 13.17 -15.77
N GLU A 120 16.58 14.11 -16.42
CA GLU A 120 15.56 13.82 -17.44
C GLU A 120 16.18 13.12 -18.66
N HIS A 121 16.45 11.83 -18.49
CA HIS A 121 16.78 10.91 -19.56
C HIS A 121 15.56 10.03 -19.79
N PRO A 122 15.04 9.89 -21.03
CA PRO A 122 13.86 9.05 -21.31
C PRO A 122 13.99 7.61 -20.80
N LEU A 123 15.22 7.09 -20.71
CA LEU A 123 15.49 5.76 -20.14
C LEU A 123 15.33 5.67 -18.62
N ALA A 124 15.50 6.77 -17.88
CA ALA A 124 15.34 6.76 -16.42
C ALA A 124 13.90 6.53 -15.99
N ALA A 125 12.93 7.04 -16.77
CA ALA A 125 11.51 6.77 -16.58
C ALA A 125 11.11 5.31 -16.81
N MET A 126 11.91 4.58 -17.61
CA MET A 126 11.71 3.17 -17.94
C MET A 126 12.53 2.23 -17.04
N ASP A 127 13.40 2.77 -16.19
CA ASP A 127 14.26 1.99 -15.29
C ASP A 127 13.51 1.66 -14.00
N ARG A 128 13.17 0.37 -13.83
CA ARG A 128 12.50 -0.15 -12.62
C ARG A 128 13.29 0.14 -11.34
N ALA A 129 14.61 0.29 -11.48
CA ALA A 129 15.48 0.62 -10.36
C ALA A 129 15.17 2.02 -9.78
N ILE A 130 14.73 2.96 -10.63
CA ILE A 130 14.44 4.35 -10.28
C ILE A 130 12.93 4.54 -10.08
N ILE A 131 12.13 4.13 -11.05
CA ILE A 131 10.67 4.16 -10.97
C ILE A 131 10.14 2.73 -11.09
N PRO A 132 9.72 2.14 -9.96
CA PRO A 132 9.19 0.79 -9.94
C PRO A 132 7.82 0.73 -10.61
N ASP A 133 7.45 -0.45 -11.07
CA ASP A 133 6.10 -0.71 -11.54
C ASP A 133 5.07 -0.47 -10.42
N LEU A 134 3.85 -0.07 -10.81
CA LEU A 134 2.78 0.25 -9.87
C LEU A 134 2.43 -0.93 -8.95
N GLU A 135 2.59 -2.14 -9.45
CA GLU A 135 2.36 -3.37 -8.73
C GLU A 135 3.36 -3.57 -7.58
N TYR A 136 4.63 -3.24 -7.78
CA TYR A 136 5.65 -3.21 -6.75
C TYR A 136 5.35 -2.14 -5.70
N VAL A 137 4.91 -0.94 -6.12
CA VAL A 137 4.52 0.13 -5.18
C VAL A 137 3.34 -0.33 -4.32
N ARG A 138 2.33 -0.98 -4.93
CA ARG A 138 1.17 -1.56 -4.23
C ARG A 138 1.61 -2.58 -3.18
N ARG A 139 2.42 -3.58 -3.57
CA ARG A 139 2.93 -4.58 -2.62
C ARG A 139 3.78 -3.96 -1.51
N SER A 140 4.61 -2.97 -1.86
CA SER A 140 5.44 -2.24 -0.90
C SER A 140 4.58 -1.49 0.12
N HIS A 141 3.51 -0.84 -0.33
CA HIS A 141 2.52 -0.17 0.51
C HIS A 141 1.79 -1.17 1.41
N ASP A 142 1.29 -2.29 0.87
CA ASP A 142 0.61 -3.31 1.66
C ASP A 142 1.53 -3.92 2.73
N ASN A 143 2.79 -4.16 2.39
CA ASN A 143 3.81 -4.66 3.33
C ASN A 143 4.14 -3.60 4.38
N PHE A 144 4.24 -2.33 4.00
CA PHE A 144 4.43 -1.21 4.92
C PHE A 144 3.28 -1.12 5.92
N LEU A 145 2.03 -1.19 5.44
CA LEU A 145 0.83 -1.18 6.27
C LEU A 145 0.78 -2.39 7.19
N LYS A 146 0.96 -3.61 6.67
CA LYS A 146 1.01 -4.83 7.48
C LYS A 146 2.08 -4.75 8.55
N LYS A 147 3.25 -4.21 8.23
CA LYS A 147 4.34 -4.03 9.20
C LYS A 147 3.98 -2.98 10.26
N LYS A 148 3.40 -1.85 9.85
CA LYS A 148 2.97 -0.78 10.76
C LYS A 148 1.84 -1.25 11.69
N LEU A 149 0.91 -2.06 11.19
CA LEU A 149 -0.15 -2.68 11.97
C LEU A 149 0.40 -3.76 12.94
N ARG A 150 1.27 -4.67 12.47
CA ARG A 150 1.86 -5.76 13.28
C ARG A 150 2.91 -5.34 14.30
N LEU A 151 3.64 -4.24 14.08
CA LEU A 151 4.58 -3.69 15.07
C LEU A 151 3.88 -3.33 16.39
N ASN A 152 2.57 -3.13 16.34
CA ASN A 152 1.74 -2.74 17.48
C ASN A 152 1.04 -3.92 18.17
N GLU A 153 1.19 -5.15 17.67
CA GLU A 153 0.62 -6.35 18.31
C GLU A 153 1.55 -6.95 19.38
N ASN A 154 2.86 -6.67 19.33
CA ASN A 154 3.87 -7.35 20.17
C ASN A 154 4.75 -6.41 21.01
N SER A 155 4.39 -5.14 21.18
CA SER A 155 5.15 -4.19 21.97
C SER A 155 4.27 -3.52 23.03
N SER A 156 4.84 -3.19 24.19
CA SER A 156 4.16 -2.44 25.27
C SER A 156 3.90 -0.96 24.90
N ALA A 157 3.91 -0.64 23.61
CA ALA A 157 3.59 0.67 23.07
C ALA A 157 2.05 0.81 23.00
N PRO A 158 1.51 2.05 23.05
CA PRO A 158 0.11 2.28 22.76
C PRO A 158 -0.25 1.64 21.42
N SER A 159 -1.43 1.03 21.33
CA SER A 159 -1.86 0.36 20.10
C SER A 159 -1.86 1.36 18.93
N PHE A 160 -1.77 0.88 17.69
CA PHE A 160 -1.89 1.73 16.49
C PHE A 160 -3.08 2.70 16.58
N LEU A 161 -4.18 2.20 17.13
CA LEU A 161 -5.44 2.93 17.29
C LEU A 161 -5.31 4.03 18.33
N ASP A 162 -4.57 3.81 19.42
CA ASP A 162 -4.32 4.81 20.45
C ASP A 162 -3.46 5.96 19.89
N GLU A 163 -2.44 5.66 19.09
CA GLU A 163 -1.62 6.68 18.42
C GLU A 163 -2.44 7.43 17.36
N ALA A 164 -3.24 6.72 16.56
CA ALA A 164 -4.13 7.34 15.59
C ALA A 164 -5.14 8.26 16.27
N LEU A 165 -5.75 7.83 17.37
CA LEU A 165 -6.70 8.61 18.17
C LEU A 165 -6.04 9.85 18.77
N ALA A 166 -4.81 9.72 19.29
CA ALA A 166 -4.04 10.86 19.78
C ALA A 166 -3.75 11.88 18.66
N ARG A 167 -3.37 11.42 17.47
CA ARG A 167 -3.15 12.28 16.30
C ARG A 167 -4.42 12.99 15.86
N ILE A 168 -5.53 12.27 15.76
CA ILE A 168 -6.83 12.84 15.38
C ILE A 168 -7.22 13.95 16.35
N LYS A 169 -7.12 13.70 17.66
CA LYS A 169 -7.40 14.70 18.70
C LYS A 169 -6.47 15.91 18.62
N SER A 170 -5.20 15.72 18.25
CA SER A 170 -4.26 16.84 18.08
C SER A 170 -4.52 17.68 16.82
N CYS A 171 -4.88 17.06 15.70
CA CYS A 171 -5.07 17.77 14.42
C CYS A 171 -6.41 18.53 14.34
N ALA A 172 -7.43 18.10 15.07
CA ALA A 172 -8.76 18.71 15.09
C ALA A 172 -8.76 20.19 15.55
N VAL A 173 -7.75 20.58 16.34
CA VAL A 173 -7.69 21.91 16.97
C VAL A 173 -7.33 23.03 15.98
N ASP A 174 -6.56 22.73 14.94
CA ASP A 174 -5.96 23.76 14.09
C ASP A 174 -6.88 24.30 12.99
N GLU A 175 -7.94 23.56 12.62
CA GLU A 175 -8.83 23.91 11.48
C GLU A 175 -10.27 24.26 11.90
N GLY A 176 -10.56 24.30 13.20
CA GLY A 176 -11.93 24.53 13.71
C GLY A 176 -12.89 23.37 13.41
N VAL A 177 -12.36 22.20 13.07
CA VAL A 177 -13.15 20.97 12.85
C VAL A 177 -13.36 20.28 14.20
N LYS A 178 -14.60 20.25 14.67
CA LYS A 178 -14.92 19.49 15.88
C LYS A 178 -14.80 18.01 15.58
N THR A 179 -14.02 17.32 16.38
CA THR A 179 -13.72 15.91 16.19
C THR A 179 -13.78 15.19 17.51
N GLU A 180 -14.51 14.09 17.55
CA GLU A 180 -14.51 13.16 18.68
C GLU A 180 -14.19 11.76 18.17
N ALA A 181 -13.36 11.04 18.91
CA ALA A 181 -12.88 9.73 18.53
C ALA A 181 -12.74 8.82 19.75
N MET A 182 -13.11 7.55 19.59
CA MET A 182 -12.97 6.52 20.61
C MET A 182 -12.77 5.13 20.02
N ILE A 183 -12.33 4.21 20.88
CA ILE A 183 -12.19 2.80 20.54
C ILE A 183 -13.35 2.03 21.20
N VAL A 184 -14.07 1.22 20.43
CA VAL A 184 -15.21 0.39 20.86
C VAL A 184 -14.91 -1.05 20.47
N GLU A 185 -14.75 -1.94 21.46
CA GLU A 185 -14.51 -3.37 21.21
C GLU A 185 -13.30 -3.67 20.28
N GLY A 186 -12.31 -2.77 20.23
CA GLY A 186 -11.14 -2.88 19.35
C GLY A 186 -11.27 -2.17 18.01
N GLU A 187 -12.44 -1.57 17.72
CA GLU A 187 -12.71 -0.80 16.51
C GLU A 187 -12.61 0.71 16.78
N LEU A 188 -12.05 1.46 15.84
CA LEU A 188 -11.94 2.92 15.93
C LEU A 188 -13.19 3.55 15.31
N VAL A 189 -13.75 4.51 16.06
CA VAL A 189 -15.02 5.19 15.78
C VAL A 189 -14.75 6.69 15.90
N ILE A 190 -15.06 7.47 14.86
CA ILE A 190 -14.71 8.88 14.73
C ILE A 190 -15.91 9.66 14.18
N ALA A 191 -16.29 10.72 14.88
CA ALA A 191 -17.26 11.70 14.40
C ALA A 191 -16.59 13.06 14.14
N LEU A 192 -16.97 13.69 13.04
CA LEU A 192 -16.42 14.95 12.55
C LEU A 192 -17.53 15.93 12.16
N THR A 193 -17.36 17.18 12.58
CA THR A 193 -18.21 18.30 12.17
C THR A 193 -17.33 19.49 11.78
N THR A 194 -17.40 19.89 10.51
CA THR A 194 -16.68 21.06 9.99
C THR A 194 -17.50 22.34 10.20
N PRO A 195 -16.88 23.54 10.16
CA PRO A 195 -17.61 24.80 10.25
C PRO A 195 -18.72 24.97 9.18
N ILE A 196 -18.55 24.37 7.99
CA ILE A 196 -19.59 24.38 6.96
C ILE A 196 -20.79 23.55 7.40
N MET A 197 -20.55 22.35 7.95
CA MET A 197 -21.61 21.48 8.47
C MET A 197 -22.38 22.15 9.60
N GLU A 198 -21.71 22.82 10.53
CA GLU A 198 -22.37 23.58 11.59
C GLU A 198 -23.29 24.67 11.04
N ARG A 199 -22.82 25.41 10.02
CA ARG A 199 -23.65 26.44 9.38
C ARG A 199 -24.87 25.85 8.70
N VAL A 200 -24.76 24.67 8.10
CA VAL A 200 -25.91 23.97 7.52
C VAL A 200 -26.92 23.62 8.61
N HIS A 201 -26.46 23.07 9.75
CA HIS A 201 -27.35 22.79 10.87
C HIS A 201 -28.12 24.02 11.36
N LEU A 202 -27.49 25.20 11.39
CA LEU A 202 -28.10 26.43 11.90
C LEU A 202 -28.99 27.14 10.88
N LEU A 203 -28.63 27.06 9.59
CA LEU A 203 -29.22 27.91 8.55
C LEU A 203 -30.15 27.17 7.59
N ALA A 204 -30.08 25.84 7.51
CA ALA A 204 -30.90 25.04 6.60
C ALA A 204 -32.09 24.41 7.36
N PRO A 205 -33.34 24.92 7.17
CA PRO A 205 -34.52 24.32 7.78
C PRO A 205 -34.74 22.86 7.38
N GLN A 206 -34.24 22.48 6.20
CA GLN A 206 -34.33 21.12 5.67
C GLN A 206 -33.62 20.11 6.58
N SER A 207 -32.60 20.54 7.32
CA SER A 207 -31.87 19.69 8.27
C SER A 207 -32.76 19.14 9.38
N ALA A 208 -33.83 19.85 9.77
CA ALA A 208 -34.82 19.36 10.73
C ALA A 208 -35.84 18.37 10.14
N GLN A 209 -35.95 18.32 8.81
CA GLN A 209 -37.00 17.55 8.13
C GLN A 209 -36.49 16.21 7.64
N PHE A 210 -35.39 16.24 6.87
CA PHE A 210 -34.83 15.07 6.20
C PHE A 210 -33.31 15.06 6.32
N VAL A 211 -32.80 13.92 6.78
CA VAL A 211 -31.38 13.58 6.74
C VAL A 211 -31.22 12.29 5.97
N PHE A 212 -30.30 12.29 5.01
CA PHE A 212 -29.87 11.11 4.29
C PHE A 212 -28.51 10.69 4.85
N VAL A 213 -28.33 9.41 5.10
CA VAL A 213 -27.04 8.82 5.46
C VAL A 213 -26.48 8.19 4.20
N ASP A 214 -25.54 8.88 3.58
CA ASP A 214 -24.81 8.38 2.42
C ASP A 214 -23.65 7.50 2.90
N LEU A 215 -23.56 6.29 2.36
CA LEU A 215 -22.53 5.32 2.73
C LEU A 215 -21.49 5.31 1.62
N THR A 216 -20.28 5.75 1.96
CA THR A 216 -19.13 5.61 1.08
C THR A 216 -18.23 4.53 1.65
N ASP A 217 -18.31 3.33 1.07
CA ASP A 217 -17.37 2.26 1.41
C ASP A 217 -16.04 2.57 0.71
N MET A 218 -15.11 3.16 1.47
CA MET A 218 -13.80 3.53 0.94
C MET A 218 -12.78 2.45 1.23
N MET A 219 -12.50 1.69 0.16
CA MET A 219 -11.26 0.95 -0.13
C MET A 219 -10.99 -0.34 0.67
N GLU A 220 -10.87 -1.42 -0.09
CA GLU A 220 -10.57 -2.83 0.25
C GLU A 220 -9.33 -3.07 1.14
N VAL A 221 -8.52 -2.05 1.45
CA VAL A 221 -7.22 -2.20 2.13
C VAL A 221 -7.33 -2.00 3.65
N HIS A 222 -8.34 -1.27 4.15
CA HIS A 222 -8.48 -0.96 5.57
C HIS A 222 -9.86 -1.20 6.19
N GLN A 223 -10.87 -1.60 5.40
CA GLN A 223 -12.26 -1.77 5.87
C GLN A 223 -12.74 -0.56 6.69
N CYS A 224 -12.48 0.66 6.20
CA CYS A 224 -13.02 1.85 6.83
C CYS A 224 -14.36 2.20 6.18
N VAL A 225 -15.41 2.27 7.00
CA VAL A 225 -16.74 2.69 6.59
C VAL A 225 -16.87 4.19 6.85
N ILE A 226 -17.14 4.95 5.80
CA ILE A 226 -17.38 6.39 5.91
C ILE A 226 -18.87 6.64 5.66
N GLN A 227 -19.52 7.31 6.61
CA GLN A 227 -20.95 7.66 6.51
C GLN A 227 -21.08 9.17 6.57
N LEU A 228 -21.63 9.75 5.51
CA LEU A 228 -21.87 11.18 5.42
C LEU A 228 -23.35 11.47 5.66
N LEU A 229 -23.64 12.26 6.69
CA LEU A 229 -24.98 12.76 6.92
C LEU A 229 -25.17 14.01 6.07
N VAL A 230 -26.21 14.01 5.25
CA VAL A 230 -26.55 15.13 4.37
C VAL A 230 -28.02 15.48 4.44
N THR A 231 -28.37 16.73 4.20
CA THR A 231 -29.75 17.17 3.98
C THR A 231 -29.93 17.69 2.56
N HIS A 232 -31.16 17.73 2.07
CA HIS A 232 -31.43 18.25 0.74
C HIS A 232 -31.50 19.79 0.74
N SER A 233 -31.13 20.39 -0.38
CA SER A 233 -31.38 21.79 -0.68
C SER A 233 -31.73 21.95 -2.17
N PRO A 234 -32.31 23.09 -2.58
CA PRO A 234 -32.60 23.35 -3.99
C PRO A 234 -31.38 23.26 -4.92
N THR A 235 -30.17 23.41 -4.38
CA THR A 235 -28.90 23.38 -5.12
C THR A 235 -28.16 22.06 -5.00
N GLY A 236 -28.69 21.09 -4.26
CA GLY A 236 -28.06 19.78 -4.03
C GLY A 236 -27.99 19.39 -2.55
N ALA A 237 -27.26 18.31 -2.25
CA ALA A 237 -27.07 17.83 -0.88
C ALA A 237 -26.11 18.73 -0.10
N LEU A 238 -26.45 19.03 1.16
CA LEU A 238 -25.64 19.81 2.09
C LEU A 238 -25.17 18.92 3.25
N PRO A 239 -23.89 18.95 3.63
CA PRO A 239 -23.36 18.07 4.66
C PRO A 239 -23.75 18.54 6.07
N LEU A 240 -23.98 17.58 6.96
CA LEU A 240 -24.32 17.77 8.37
C LEU A 240 -23.27 17.13 9.30
N GLY A 241 -22.70 16.00 8.91
CA GLY A 241 -21.69 15.34 9.72
C GLY A 241 -21.02 14.20 8.96
N CYS A 242 -19.85 13.80 9.42
CA CYS A 242 -19.11 12.66 8.87
C CYS A 242 -18.77 11.68 10.00
N LEU A 243 -19.08 10.41 9.77
CA LEU A 243 -18.78 9.30 10.66
C LEU A 243 -17.76 8.39 9.95
N ILE A 244 -16.73 7.98 10.67
CA ILE A 244 -15.68 7.11 10.15
C ILE A 244 -15.46 6.00 11.17
N SER A 245 -15.68 4.75 10.74
CA SER A 245 -15.45 3.58 11.58
C SER A 245 -14.60 2.54 10.87
N THR A 246 -13.88 1.71 11.63
CA THR A 246 -13.16 0.54 11.08
C THR A 246 -14.04 -0.72 10.99
N SER A 247 -15.31 -0.61 11.39
CA SER A 247 -16.30 -1.68 11.34
C SER A 247 -17.68 -1.12 10.99
N ASP A 248 -18.47 -1.89 10.24
CA ASP A 248 -19.85 -1.60 9.87
C ASP A 248 -20.88 -2.02 10.95
N SER A 249 -20.40 -2.53 12.10
CA SER A 249 -21.27 -3.07 13.14
C SER A 249 -22.28 -2.05 13.67
N ALA A 250 -23.46 -2.54 14.06
CA ALA A 250 -24.53 -1.70 14.62
C ALA A 250 -24.05 -0.93 15.87
N LYS A 251 -23.20 -1.55 16.71
CA LYS A 251 -22.62 -0.90 17.89
C LYS A 251 -21.68 0.25 17.52
N CYS A 252 -20.85 0.09 16.49
CA CYS A 252 -20.00 1.17 16.00
C CYS A 252 -20.85 2.33 15.48
N THR A 253 -21.85 2.02 14.64
CA THR A 253 -22.78 3.04 14.09
C THR A 253 -23.53 3.79 15.19
N GLU A 254 -24.04 3.09 16.20
CA GLU A 254 -24.71 3.71 17.37
C GLU A 254 -23.75 4.65 18.11
N GLN A 255 -22.49 4.23 18.29
CA GLN A 255 -21.51 5.04 18.99
C GLN A 255 -21.03 6.23 18.18
N ASP A 256 -20.83 6.08 16.87
CA ASP A 256 -20.51 7.17 15.94
C ASP A 256 -21.58 8.28 16.04
N LEU A 257 -22.86 7.91 16.00
CA LEU A 257 -23.96 8.86 16.15
C LEU A 257 -23.96 9.55 17.52
N ARG A 258 -23.65 8.81 18.60
CA ARG A 258 -23.50 9.41 19.94
C ARG A 258 -22.32 10.37 20.02
N LEU A 259 -21.20 10.07 19.36
CA LEU A 259 -20.08 11.00 19.27
C LEU A 259 -20.47 12.26 18.51
N LEU A 260 -21.20 12.10 17.40
CA LEU A 260 -21.68 13.21 16.59
C LEU A 260 -22.59 14.16 17.39
N LEU A 261 -23.50 13.63 18.20
CA LEU A 261 -24.35 14.44 19.08
C LEU A 261 -23.56 15.32 20.06
N LYS A 262 -22.38 14.87 20.52
CA LYS A 262 -21.53 15.65 21.44
C LYS A 262 -20.84 16.84 20.76
N ILE A 263 -20.61 16.75 19.44
CA ILE A 263 -19.88 17.78 18.68
C ILE A 263 -20.79 18.73 17.91
N HIS A 264 -22.09 18.45 17.85
CA HIS A 264 -23.06 19.32 17.21
C HIS A 264 -23.04 20.75 17.77
N PRO A 265 -23.33 21.76 16.92
CA PRO A 265 -23.51 23.13 17.40
C PRO A 265 -24.79 23.25 18.26
N GLU A 266 -24.82 24.22 19.17
CA GLU A 266 -26.07 24.60 19.84
C GLU A 266 -27.11 25.02 18.81
N GLY A 267 -28.33 24.47 18.90
CA GLY A 267 -29.37 24.69 17.89
C GLY A 267 -29.20 23.85 16.63
N ALA A 268 -28.49 22.72 16.70
CA ALA A 268 -28.38 21.78 15.60
C ALA A 268 -29.74 21.37 15.02
N PHE A 269 -29.76 21.00 13.74
CA PHE A 269 -30.98 20.60 13.02
C PHE A 269 -32.05 21.70 13.09
N PHE A 270 -31.67 22.92 12.76
CA PHE A 270 -32.54 24.10 12.76
C PHE A 270 -33.30 24.32 14.09
N GLY A 271 -32.60 24.11 15.20
CA GLY A 271 -33.13 24.31 16.55
C GLY A 271 -33.74 23.07 17.22
N CYS A 272 -33.80 21.92 16.54
CA CYS A 272 -34.28 20.66 17.13
C CYS A 272 -33.27 20.02 18.10
N GLY A 273 -31.97 20.34 17.99
CA GLY A 273 -30.94 19.88 18.90
C GLY A 273 -30.85 18.35 18.97
N GLU A 274 -30.97 17.78 20.18
CA GLU A 274 -30.93 16.32 20.42
C GLU A 274 -32.15 15.57 19.88
N ASP A 275 -33.29 16.26 19.66
CA ASP A 275 -34.47 15.64 19.03
C ASP A 275 -34.18 15.23 17.58
N GLY A 276 -33.16 15.84 16.96
CA GLY A 276 -32.69 15.48 15.63
C GLY A 276 -33.62 15.92 14.49
N SER A 277 -33.45 15.29 13.33
CA SER A 277 -34.35 15.44 12.19
C SER A 277 -35.58 14.57 12.34
N ALA A 278 -36.73 15.01 11.82
CA ALA A 278 -37.96 14.24 11.81
C ALA A 278 -37.83 12.89 11.10
N ILE A 279 -37.03 12.83 10.02
CA ILE A 279 -36.83 11.62 9.23
C ILE A 279 -35.33 11.44 8.93
N PHE A 280 -34.84 10.22 9.17
CA PHE A 280 -33.55 9.73 8.70
C PHE A 280 -33.77 8.66 7.64
N LEU A 281 -33.12 8.81 6.49
CA LEU A 281 -33.15 7.89 5.37
C LEU A 281 -31.78 7.26 5.23
N THR A 282 -31.72 5.94 5.34
CA THR A 282 -30.49 5.16 5.19
C THR A 282 -30.64 4.22 4.00
N MET A 283 -29.57 4.01 3.26
CA MET A 283 -29.54 2.92 2.28
C MET A 283 -29.49 1.58 3.00
N ASP A 284 -30.17 0.57 2.44
CA ASP A 284 -30.13 -0.79 2.97
C ASP A 284 -28.70 -1.32 2.89
N ARG A 285 -28.25 -1.95 3.99
CA ARG A 285 -26.90 -2.53 4.10
C ARG A 285 -27.04 -4.02 3.81
N SER A 286 -26.66 -4.44 2.60
CA SER A 286 -26.71 -5.83 2.13
C SER A 286 -25.64 -6.71 2.77
#